data_AF-A0A2Z2K4Z3-F1
#
_entry.id   AF-A0A2Z2K4Z3-F1
#
_cell.length_a   1.000
_cell.length_b   1.000
_cell.length_c   1.000
_cell.angle_alpha   90.00
_cell.angle_beta   90.00
_cell.angle_gamma   90.00
#
_symmetry.space_group_name_H-M   'P 1'
#
loop_
_entity.id
_entity.type
_entity.pdbx_description
1 polymer ?
#
loop_
_entity_poly.entity_id
_entity_poly.type
_entity_poly.pdbx_seq_one_letter_code
_entity_poly.pdbx_strand_id
1 'polypeptide(L)' 'MNSKRPITPFGWAIKQRLAERQMDQKLFCQLHGIPPYRLSNLIHGTRRAEVYRRQIEKLLDLPPS' A
#
# COMPACT_ATOMS: atom_id res chain seq x y z
N MET A 1 -18.41 15.23 -4.90
CA MET A 1 -17.94 15.36 -3.51
C MET A 1 -16.68 14.52 -3.36
N ASN A 2 -15.55 15.15 -3.04
CA ASN A 2 -14.24 14.51 -2.98
C ASN A 2 -14.07 13.76 -1.66
N SER A 3 -14.81 12.66 -1.47
CA SER A 3 -14.75 11.80 -0.29
C SER A 3 -13.50 10.92 -0.32
N LYS A 4 -12.32 11.57 -0.33
CA LYS A 4 -11.05 10.87 -0.13
C LYS A 4 -11.04 10.35 1.30
N ARG A 5 -11.19 9.03 1.45
CA ARG A 5 -11.07 8.37 2.75
C ARG A 5 -9.70 8.67 3.35
N PRO A 6 -9.61 8.76 4.69
CA PRO A 6 -8.33 8.96 5.35
C PRO A 6 -7.36 7.83 5.02
N ILE A 7 -6.06 8.13 5.10
CA ILE A 7 -5.00 7.11 5.02
C ILE A 7 -4.97 6.39 6.36
N THR A 8 -4.98 5.06 6.32
CA THR A 8 -4.89 4.22 7.51
C THR A 8 -3.46 4.22 8.08
N PRO A 9 -3.25 3.81 9.35
CA PRO A 9 -1.90 3.63 9.89
C PRO A 9 -1.03 2.72 9.00
N PHE A 10 -1.60 1.63 8.49
CA PHE A 10 -0.93 0.75 7.53
C PHE A 10 -0.60 1.45 6.21
N GLY A 11 -1.52 2.27 5.70
CA GLY A 11 -1.30 3.10 4.51
C GLY A 11 -0.18 4.12 4.68
N TRP A 12 -0.03 4.69 5.87
CA TRP A 12 1.10 5.56 6.21
C TRP A 12 2.41 4.79 6.24
N ALA A 13 2.44 3.60 6.85
CA ALA A 13 3.62 2.75 6.87
C ALA A 13 4.09 2.37 5.43
N ILE A 14 3.15 2.04 4.54
CA ILE A 14 3.44 1.83 3.11
C ILE A 14 4.08 3.07 2.49
N LYS A 15 3.45 4.24 2.64
CA LYS A 15 3.95 5.49 2.03
C LYS A 15 5.33 5.87 2.57
N GLN A 16 5.56 5.69 3.86
CA GLN A 16 6.85 5.93 4.48
C GLN A 16 7.93 5.04 3.88
N ARG A 17 7.71 3.71 3.80
CA ARG A 17 8.69 2.78 3.20
C ARG A 17 8.97 3.06 1.73
N LEU A 18 7.95 3.44 0.97
CA LEU A 18 8.13 3.84 -0.43
C LEU A 18 8.98 5.11 -0.56
N ALA A 19 8.74 6.10 0.30
CA ALA A 19 9.53 7.33 0.33
C ALA A 19 10.99 7.07 0.75
N GLU A 20 11.21 6.24 1.78
CA GLU A 20 12.55 5.79 2.21
C GLU A 20 13.33 5.11 1.07
N ARG A 21 12.63 4.40 0.17
CA ARG A 21 13.21 3.73 -1.00
C ARG A 21 13.22 4.59 -2.27
N GLN A 22 12.84 5.86 -2.18
CA GLN A 22 12.69 6.77 -3.34
C GLN A 22 11.86 6.16 -4.48
N MET A 23 10.82 5.40 -4.12
CA MET A 23 9.99 4.65 -5.06
C MET A 23 8.57 5.20 -5.06
N ASP A 24 8.04 5.51 -6.24
CA ASP A 24 6.64 5.92 -6.37
C ASP A 24 5.69 4.70 -6.33
N GLN A 25 4.42 4.93 -5.98
CA GLN A 25 3.42 3.87 -5.85
C GLN A 25 3.13 3.14 -7.17
N LYS A 26 3.15 3.86 -8.30
CA LYS A 26 2.86 3.31 -9.62
C LYS A 26 3.97 2.37 -10.05
N LEU A 27 5.23 2.79 -9.88
CA LEU A 27 6.41 1.99 -10.14
C LEU A 27 6.44 0.76 -9.24
N PHE A 28 6.20 0.92 -7.94
CA PHE A 28 6.10 -0.21 -7.00
C PHE A 28 5.05 -1.24 -7.44
N CYS A 29 3.86 -0.77 -7.84
CA CYS A 29 2.80 -1.63 -8.33
C CYS A 29 3.20 -2.39 -9.59
N GLN A 30 3.83 -1.72 -10.55
CA GLN A 30 4.30 -2.32 -11.80
C GLN A 30 5.39 -3.37 -11.56
N LEU A 31 6.37 -3.07 -10.72
CA LEU A 31 7.49 -3.97 -10.42
C LEU A 31 7.06 -5.28 -9.77
N HIS A 32 5.98 -5.26 -8.98
CA HIS A 32 5.54 -6.43 -8.19
C HIS A 32 4.20 -7.02 -8.65
N GLY A 33 3.67 -6.58 -9.81
CA GLY A 33 2.41 -7.06 -10.35
C GLY A 33 1.20 -6.77 -9.44
N ILE A 34 1.27 -5.71 -8.63
CA ILE A 34 0.18 -5.31 -7.73
C ILE A 34 -0.74 -4.37 -8.49
N PRO A 35 -2.04 -4.66 -8.63
CA PRO A 35 -2.95 -3.70 -9.25
C PRO A 35 -3.04 -2.41 -8.42
N PRO A 36 -2.88 -1.20 -8.99
CA PRO A 36 -2.85 0.06 -8.23
C PRO A 36 -4.07 0.29 -7.33
N TYR A 37 -5.26 -0.14 -7.77
CA TYR A 37 -6.47 -0.05 -6.96
C TYR A 37 -6.42 -0.96 -5.72
N ARG A 38 -5.68 -2.07 -5.74
CA ARG A 38 -5.45 -2.93 -4.56
C ARG A 38 -4.57 -2.24 -3.53
N LEU A 39 -3.49 -1.61 -3.98
CA LEU A 39 -2.64 -0.80 -3.11
C LEU A 39 -3.44 0.36 -2.49
N SER A 40 -4.22 1.09 -3.31
CA SER A 40 -5.09 2.17 -2.83
C SER A 40 -6.10 1.67 -1.80
N ASN A 41 -6.71 0.49 -2.02
CA ASN A 41 -7.66 -0.09 -1.07
C ASN A 41 -7.01 -0.39 0.29
N LEU A 42 -5.76 -0.83 0.30
CA LEU A 42 -4.98 -1.08 1.51
C LEU A 42 -4.58 0.24 2.21
N ILE A 43 -4.18 1.25 1.43
CA ILE A 43 -3.83 2.58 1.96
C ILE A 43 -5.03 3.21 2.68
N HIS A 44 -6.22 3.09 2.12
CA HIS A 44 -7.45 3.74 2.62
C HIS A 44 -8.38 2.81 3.43
N GLY A 45 -8.01 1.53 3.61
CA GLY A 45 -8.82 0.56 4.36
C GLY A 45 -10.20 0.28 3.75
N THR A 46 -10.38 0.44 2.44
CA THR A 46 -11.69 0.31 1.78
C THR A 46 -12.11 -1.13 1.52
N ARG A 47 -11.14 -2.05 1.35
CA ARG A 47 -11.40 -3.48 1.10
C ARG A 47 -10.27 -4.34 1.65
N ARG A 48 -10.63 -5.44 2.30
CA ARG A 48 -9.66 -6.48 2.71
C ARG A 48 -9.05 -7.12 1.46
N ALA A 49 -7.74 -7.04 1.35
CA ALA A 49 -6.96 -7.64 0.28
C ALA A 49 -5.81 -8.43 0.89
N GLU A 50 -6.14 -9.45 1.70
CA GLU A 50 -5.20 -10.16 2.58
C GLU A 50 -3.98 -10.74 1.86
N VAL A 51 -4.18 -11.30 0.66
CA VAL A 51 -3.09 -11.81 -0.18
C VAL A 51 -2.10 -10.69 -0.53
N TYR A 52 -2.61 -9.55 -1.00
CA TYR A 52 -1.79 -8.39 -1.35
C TYR A 52 -1.20 -7.70 -0.10
N ARG A 53 -1.89 -7.72 1.03
CA ARG A 53 -1.38 -7.20 2.30
C ARG A 53 -0.12 -7.97 2.70
N ARG A 54 -0.19 -9.30 2.76
CA ARG A 54 0.96 -10.16 3.08
C ARG A 54 2.11 -9.98 2.08
N GLN A 55 1.78 -9.84 0.79
CA GLN A 55 2.78 -9.57 -0.24
C GLN A 55 3.49 -8.23 0.01
N ILE A 56 2.73 -7.16 0.27
CA ILE A 56 3.27 -5.81 0.51
C ILE A 56 4.06 -5.75 1.80
N GLU A 57 3.61 -6.41 2.87
CA GLU A 57 4.33 -6.51 4.14
C GLU A 57 5.73 -7.09 3.93
N LYS A 58 5.84 -8.16 3.12
CA LYS A 58 7.13 -8.76 2.77
C LYS A 58 7.99 -7.86 1.87
N LEU A 59 7.39 -7.23 0.85
CA LEU A 59 8.13 -6.41 -0.11
C LEU A 59 8.68 -5.12 0.51
N LEU A 60 7.95 -4.53 1.45
CA LEU A 60 8.31 -3.27 2.11
C LEU A 60 8.93 -3.46 3.49
N ASP A 61 9.10 -4.70 3.95
CA ASP A 61 9.61 -5.03 5.28
C ASP A 61 8.82 -4.30 6.39
N LEU A 62 7.50 -4.52 6.37
CA LEU A 62 6.56 -3.97 7.35
C LEU A 62 6.22 -5.04 8.40
N PRO A 63 6.07 -4.65 9.68
CA PRO A 63 5.64 -5.58 10.72
C PRO A 63 4.22 -6.10 10.41
N PRO A 64 3.94 -7.39 10.72
CA PRO A 64 2.59 -7.94 10.59
C PRO A 64 1.64 -7.15 11.50
N SER A 65 0.52 -6.68 10.94
CA SER A 65 -0.47 -5.87 11.65
C SER A 65 -1.90 -6.40 11.50
#